data_AF-A0A0M0EBL1-F1
#
_entry.id   AF-A0A0M0EBL1-F1
#
_cell.length_a   1.000
_cell.length_b   1.000
_cell.length_c   1.000
_cell.angle_alpha   90.00
_cell.angle_beta   90.00
_cell.angle_gamma   90.00
#
_symmetry.space_group_name_H-M   'P 1'
#
loop_
_entity.id
_entity.type
_entity.pdbx_description
1 polymer ?
#
loop_
_entity_poly.entity_id
_entity_poly.type
_entity_poly.pdbx_seq_one_letter_code
_entity_poly.pdbx_strand_id
1 'polypeptide(L)'
;MSILSELAIPLTREQSIDTASAYAEQIKGSPRLKTLAYWRFRAKEQGAPAWFIKMIDVEVNVIINRLVILEEWGRAGDSWAFASHTMRLIYWADMMARQYINPHMMDAHNTDKVEVWLQTFNQKSPRRD
;
A
#
# COMPACT_ATOMS: atom_id res chain seq x y z
N MET A 1 -13.16 -4.30 -1.65
CA MET A 1 -13.39 -5.55 -0.91
C MET A 1 -12.06 -6.04 -0.37
N SER A 2 -11.97 -6.30 0.94
CA SER A 2 -10.78 -6.83 1.59
C SER A 2 -10.54 -8.26 1.12
N ILE A 3 -9.36 -8.55 0.58
CA ILE A 3 -8.96 -9.90 0.13
C ILE A 3 -8.75 -10.85 1.34
N LEU A 4 -8.74 -10.31 2.56
CA LEU A 4 -8.69 -11.08 3.80
C LEU A 4 -10.08 -11.66 4.18
N SER A 5 -11.07 -11.64 3.27
CA SER A 5 -12.47 -11.94 3.56
C SER A 5 -12.75 -13.36 4.02
N GLU A 6 -11.80 -14.29 3.85
CA GLU A 6 -11.98 -15.71 4.16
C GLU A 6 -11.41 -16.10 5.53
N LEU A 7 -10.52 -15.28 6.10
CA LEU A 7 -9.89 -15.57 7.39
C LEU A 7 -10.49 -14.67 8.46
N ALA A 8 -11.05 -15.31 9.49
CA ALA A 8 -11.63 -14.61 10.63
C ALA A 8 -10.54 -13.84 11.40
N ILE A 9 -10.92 -12.70 11.97
CA ILE A 9 -10.06 -11.92 12.88
C ILE A 9 -9.66 -12.83 14.04
N PRO A 10 -8.36 -13.05 14.30
CA PRO A 10 -7.93 -13.90 15.40
C PRO A 10 -8.31 -13.26 16.73
N LEU A 11 -8.88 -14.07 17.64
CA LEU A 11 -9.35 -13.61 18.95
C LEU A 11 -8.35 -13.90 20.07
N THR A 12 -7.38 -14.79 19.81
CA THR A 12 -6.30 -15.15 20.74
C THR A 12 -4.93 -15.02 20.09
N ARG A 13 -3.87 -14.94 20.91
CA ARG A 13 -2.49 -14.88 20.44
C ARG A 13 -2.09 -16.11 19.61
N GLU A 14 -2.47 -17.30 20.06
CA GLU A 14 -2.19 -18.55 19.34
C GLU A 14 -2.86 -18.54 17.96
N GLN A 15 -4.13 -18.12 17.91
CA GLN A 15 -4.82 -17.91 16.63
C GLN A 15 -4.13 -16.84 15.77
N SER A 16 -3.59 -15.76 16.35
CA SER A 16 -2.85 -14.76 15.59
C SER A 16 -1.59 -15.34 14.96
N ILE A 17 -0.88 -16.23 15.66
CA ILE A 17 0.31 -16.94 15.13
C ILE A 17 -0.12 -17.86 13.98
N ASP A 18 -1.14 -18.69 14.21
CA ASP A 18 -1.59 -19.67 13.21
C ASP A 18 -2.18 -19.01 11.96
N THR A 19 -2.84 -17.86 12.10
CA THR A 19 -3.47 -17.14 10.97
C THR A 19 -2.53 -16.20 10.23
N ALA A 20 -1.43 -15.73 10.85
CA ALA A 20 -0.53 -14.76 10.22
C ALA A 20 0.13 -15.28 8.94
N SER A 21 0.65 -16.50 8.96
CA SER A 21 1.26 -17.12 7.78
C SER A 21 0.21 -17.33 6.68
N ALA A 22 -1.04 -17.65 7.03
CA ALA A 22 -2.14 -17.78 6.07
C ALA A 22 -2.49 -16.42 5.42
N TYR A 23 -2.47 -15.32 6.19
CA TYR A 23 -2.61 -13.98 5.62
C TYR A 23 -1.46 -13.65 4.66
N ALA A 24 -0.22 -14.00 4.98
CA ALA A 24 0.91 -13.79 4.07
C ALA A 24 0.68 -14.48 2.72
N GLU A 25 0.26 -15.75 2.73
CA GLU A 25 -0.04 -16.52 1.51
C GLU A 25 -1.19 -15.92 0.71
N GLN A 26 -2.28 -15.51 1.37
CA GLN A 26 -3.39 -14.82 0.69
C GLN A 26 -2.94 -13.51 0.03
N ILE A 27 -2.12 -12.72 0.72
CA ILE A 27 -1.62 -11.45 0.18
C ILE A 27 -0.69 -11.71 -1.01
N LYS A 28 0.20 -12.71 -0.94
CA LYS A 28 1.06 -13.11 -2.06
C LYS A 28 0.25 -13.57 -3.27
N GLY A 29 -0.82 -14.31 -3.04
CA GLY A 29 -1.76 -14.75 -4.08
C GLY A 29 -2.62 -13.63 -4.68
N SER A 30 -2.66 -12.46 -4.03
CA SER A 30 -3.60 -11.40 -4.37
C SER A 30 -3.43 -10.87 -5.80
N PRO A 31 -4.53 -10.67 -6.56
CA PRO A 31 -4.48 -10.04 -7.88
C PRO A 31 -3.80 -8.68 -7.84
N ARG A 32 -4.00 -7.92 -6.75
CA ARG A 32 -3.48 -6.56 -6.61
C ARG A 32 -1.96 -6.50 -6.51
N LEU A 33 -1.33 -7.43 -5.80
CA LEU A 33 0.13 -7.51 -5.76
C LEU A 33 0.70 -7.83 -7.16
N LYS A 34 0.03 -8.71 -7.92
CA LYS A 34 0.39 -8.99 -9.32
C LYS A 34 0.22 -7.76 -10.21
N THR A 35 -0.87 -7.01 -10.03
CA THR A 35 -1.12 -5.76 -10.76
C THR A 35 -0.09 -4.68 -10.43
N LEU A 36 0.34 -4.55 -9.17
CA LEU A 36 1.44 -3.67 -8.76
C LEU A 36 2.74 -4.03 -9.48
N ALA A 37 3.12 -5.31 -9.51
CA ALA A 37 4.31 -5.76 -10.23
C ALA A 37 4.24 -5.41 -11.73
N TYR A 38 3.06 -5.63 -12.35
CA TYR A 38 2.81 -5.25 -13.73
C TYR A 38 2.98 -3.73 -13.95
N TRP A 39 2.35 -2.88 -13.15
CA TRP A 39 2.44 -1.42 -13.32
C TRP A 39 3.85 -0.89 -13.05
N ARG A 40 4.56 -1.45 -12.06
CA ARG A 40 5.96 -1.11 -11.81
C ARG A 40 6.82 -1.41 -13.04
N PHE A 41 6.65 -2.59 -13.65
CA PHE A 41 7.37 -2.96 -14.86
C PHE A 41 7.03 -2.03 -16.03
N ARG A 42 5.73 -1.79 -16.27
CA ARG A 42 5.25 -0.87 -17.32
C ARG A 42 5.74 0.56 -17.13
N ALA A 43 5.80 1.05 -15.89
CA ALA A 43 6.34 2.37 -15.59
C ALA A 43 7.80 2.51 -16.01
N LYS A 44 8.61 1.47 -15.79
CA LYS A 44 9.99 1.45 -16.26
C LYS A 44 10.08 1.43 -17.79
N GLU A 45 9.28 0.59 -18.46
CA GLU A 45 9.27 0.50 -19.94
C GLU A 45 8.86 1.82 -20.61
N GLN A 46 7.93 2.56 -20.01
CA GLN A 46 7.44 3.84 -20.54
C GLN A 46 8.33 5.03 -20.17
N GLY A 47 9.52 4.78 -19.61
CA GLY A 47 10.49 5.83 -19.30
C GLY A 47 10.10 6.71 -18.12
N ALA A 48 9.37 6.18 -17.12
CA ALA A 48 9.12 6.91 -15.90
C ALA A 48 10.45 7.36 -15.23
N PRO A 49 10.50 8.56 -14.62
CA PRO A 49 11.69 9.05 -13.95
C PRO A 49 12.23 8.08 -12.93
N ALA A 50 13.56 8.01 -12.84
CA ALA A 50 14.24 7.11 -11.91
C ALA A 50 13.82 7.33 -10.45
N TRP A 51 13.52 8.57 -10.05
CA TRP A 51 13.03 8.87 -8.70
C TRP A 51 11.66 8.24 -8.42
N PHE A 52 10.77 8.20 -9.42
CA PHE A 52 9.44 7.63 -9.29
C PHE A 52 9.50 6.10 -9.15
N ILE A 53 10.33 5.46 -9.97
CA ILE A 53 10.59 4.02 -9.85
C ILE A 53 11.18 3.68 -8.48
N LYS A 54 12.16 4.45 -8.01
CA LYS A 54 12.74 4.25 -6.67
C LYS A 54 11.70 4.40 -5.56
N MET A 55 10.78 5.37 -5.67
CA MET A 55 9.70 5.55 -4.70
C MET A 55 8.77 4.33 -4.66
N ILE A 56 8.37 3.78 -5.81
CA ILE A 56 7.59 2.52 -5.85
C ILE A 56 8.39 1.38 -5.23
N ASP A 57 9.68 1.25 -5.58
CA ASP A 57 10.52 0.16 -5.07
C ASP A 57 10.69 0.23 -3.54
N VAL A 58 10.70 1.42 -2.94
CA VAL A 58 10.68 1.60 -1.48
C VAL A 58 9.39 1.02 -0.87
N GLU A 59 8.23 1.35 -1.44
CA GLU A 59 6.95 0.81 -0.97
C GLU A 59 6.87 -0.71 -1.14
N VAL A 60 7.33 -1.23 -2.27
CA VAL A 60 7.42 -2.68 -2.52
C VAL A 60 8.32 -3.36 -1.50
N ASN A 61 9.48 -2.77 -1.17
CA ASN A 61 10.36 -3.31 -0.15
C ASN A 61 9.70 -3.34 1.24
N VAL A 62 8.93 -2.32 1.60
CA VAL A 62 8.13 -2.32 2.83
C VAL A 62 7.11 -3.46 2.81
N ILE A 63 6.40 -3.66 1.70
CA ILE A 63 5.43 -4.74 1.54
C ILE A 63 6.10 -6.11 1.71
N ILE A 64 7.24 -6.34 1.05
CA ILE A 64 8.02 -7.59 1.16
C ILE A 64 8.41 -7.85 2.63
N ASN A 65 8.97 -6.85 3.32
CA ASN A 65 9.37 -7.01 4.72
C ASN A 65 8.16 -7.34 5.62
N ARG A 66 7.00 -6.76 5.35
CA ARG A 66 5.78 -7.07 6.12
C ARG A 66 5.25 -8.47 5.84
N LEU A 67 5.40 -8.98 4.62
CA LEU A 67 5.07 -10.37 4.32
C LEU A 67 5.97 -11.33 5.11
N VAL A 68 7.28 -11.08 5.13
CA VAL A 68 8.23 -11.87 5.95
C VAL A 68 7.84 -11.84 7.43
N ILE A 69 7.47 -10.68 7.95
CA ILE A 69 7.00 -10.56 9.35
C ILE A 69 5.71 -11.39 9.60
N LEU A 70 4.79 -11.44 8.63
CA LEU A 70 3.58 -12.26 8.74
C LEU A 70 3.89 -13.77 8.67
N GLU A 71 4.87 -14.18 7.87
CA GLU A 71 5.31 -15.57 7.79
C GLU A 71 5.97 -16.03 9.10
N GLU A 72 6.78 -15.16 9.71
CA GLU A 72 7.53 -15.41 10.94
C GLU A 72 6.86 -14.79 12.16
N TRP A 73 5.52 -14.85 12.23
CA TRP A 73 4.76 -14.09 13.23
C TRP A 73 5.02 -14.56 14.66
N GLY A 74 5.93 -13.89 15.36
CA GLY A 74 6.22 -14.11 16.78
C GLY A 74 5.63 -13.07 17.73
N ARG A 75 4.80 -12.15 17.23
CA ARG A 75 4.38 -10.94 17.95
C ARG A 75 3.10 -11.17 18.76
N ALA A 76 2.94 -10.43 19.85
CA ALA A 76 1.71 -10.42 20.66
C ALA A 76 0.57 -9.56 20.06
N GLY A 77 0.80 -8.94 18.89
CA GLY A 77 -0.15 -8.06 18.23
C GLY A 77 -1.17 -8.80 17.35
N ASP A 78 -2.20 -8.06 16.92
CA ASP A 78 -3.22 -8.54 15.99
C ASP A 78 -2.65 -8.67 14.56
N SER A 79 -2.52 -9.92 14.10
CA SER A 79 -2.03 -10.24 12.76
C SER A 79 -3.00 -9.81 11.66
N TRP A 80 -4.31 -9.72 11.92
CA TRP A 80 -5.30 -9.25 10.95
C TRP A 80 -5.17 -7.75 10.71
N ALA A 81 -5.01 -6.94 11.77
CA ALA A 81 -4.76 -5.51 11.61
C ALA A 81 -3.46 -5.25 10.85
N PHE A 82 -2.42 -6.04 11.12
CA PHE A 82 -1.14 -5.96 10.42
C PHE A 82 -1.27 -6.33 8.93
N ALA A 83 -1.94 -7.45 8.62
CA ALA A 83 -2.23 -7.88 7.26
C ALA A 83 -3.09 -6.86 6.49
N SER A 84 -4.12 -6.31 7.15
CA SER A 84 -4.98 -5.27 6.58
C SER A 84 -4.20 -4.01 6.23
N HIS A 85 -3.26 -3.62 7.08
CA HIS A 85 -2.35 -2.52 6.80
C HIS A 85 -1.47 -2.83 5.59
N THR A 86 -0.88 -4.03 5.51
CA THR A 86 -0.08 -4.46 4.36
C THR A 86 -0.88 -4.40 3.06
N MET A 87 -2.14 -4.83 3.07
CA MET A 87 -3.05 -4.71 1.92
C MET A 87 -3.33 -3.27 1.52
N ARG A 88 -3.44 -2.35 2.48
CA ARG A 88 -3.58 -0.91 2.20
C ARG A 88 -2.33 -0.34 1.54
N LEU A 89 -1.13 -0.74 1.97
CA LEU A 89 0.12 -0.31 1.33
C LEU A 89 0.18 -0.79 -0.12
N ILE A 90 -0.17 -2.06 -0.37
CA ILE A 90 -0.27 -2.60 -1.73
C ILE A 90 -1.26 -1.78 -2.57
N TYR A 91 -2.42 -1.44 -2.02
CA TYR A 91 -3.41 -0.58 -2.69
C TYR A 91 -2.84 0.78 -3.08
N TRP A 92 -2.16 1.46 -2.18
CA TRP A 92 -1.61 2.78 -2.47
C TRP A 92 -0.49 2.72 -3.51
N ALA A 93 0.44 1.78 -3.38
CA ALA A 93 1.51 1.59 -4.35
C ALA A 93 0.96 1.23 -5.75
N ASP A 94 -0.03 0.35 -5.82
CA ASP A 94 -0.73 -0.03 -7.06
C ASP A 94 -1.40 1.19 -7.71
N MET A 95 -2.16 1.97 -6.92
CA MET A 95 -2.82 3.18 -7.39
C MET A 95 -1.81 4.22 -7.89
N MET A 96 -0.73 4.47 -7.15
CA MET A 96 0.32 5.42 -7.57
C MET A 96 0.95 5.00 -8.90
N ALA A 97 1.37 3.74 -9.02
CA ALA A 97 1.99 3.23 -10.24
C ALA A 97 1.01 3.28 -11.44
N ARG A 98 -0.24 2.88 -11.22
CA ARG A 98 -1.28 2.88 -12.25
C ARG A 98 -1.65 4.28 -12.71
N GLN A 99 -1.80 5.24 -11.79
CA GLN A 99 -2.18 6.63 -12.11
C GLN A 99 -1.05 7.39 -12.77
N TYR A 100 0.21 7.09 -12.43
CA TYR A 100 1.34 7.65 -13.16
C TYR A 100 1.30 7.26 -14.65
N ILE A 101 1.01 5.98 -14.94
CA ILE A 101 0.92 5.47 -16.31
C ILE A 101 -0.37 5.88 -17.02
N ASN A 102 -1.47 6.00 -16.26
CA ASN A 102 -2.78 6.37 -16.78
C ASN A 102 -3.32 7.58 -16.01
N PRO A 103 -2.87 8.81 -16.31
CA PRO A 103 -3.28 10.00 -15.56
C PRO A 103 -4.79 10.25 -15.58
N HIS A 104 -5.49 9.81 -16.62
CA HIS A 104 -6.96 9.89 -16.71
C HIS A 104 -7.70 9.05 -15.65
N MET A 105 -7.01 8.11 -14.97
CA MET A 105 -7.55 7.36 -13.84
C MET A 105 -7.34 8.07 -12.49
N MET A 106 -6.73 9.25 -12.50
CA MET A 106 -6.66 10.12 -11.32
C MET A 106 -8.00 10.83 -11.16
N ASP A 107 -8.61 10.69 -9.98
CA ASP A 107 -9.88 11.36 -9.69
C ASP A 107 -9.64 12.85 -9.39
N ALA A 108 -9.81 13.67 -10.43
CA ALA A 108 -9.64 15.12 -10.35
C ALA A 108 -10.62 15.80 -9.38
N HIS A 109 -11.75 15.18 -9.03
CA HIS A 109 -12.72 15.80 -8.12
C HIS A 109 -12.21 15.88 -6.67
N ASN A 110 -11.16 15.14 -6.35
CA ASN A 110 -10.53 15.15 -5.03
C ASN A 110 -9.35 16.12 -4.92
N THR A 111 -8.85 16.70 -6.02
CA THR A 111 -7.71 17.65 -5.97
C THR A 111 -8.13 19.08 -5.65
N ASP A 112 -9.35 19.50 -5.99
CA ASP A 112 -9.82 20.88 -5.73
C ASP A 112 -9.85 21.22 -4.22
N LYS A 113 -10.21 20.24 -3.39
CA LYS A 113 -10.18 20.39 -1.93
C LYS A 113 -8.76 20.53 -1.38
N VAL A 114 -7.77 19.89 -2.05
CA VAL A 114 -6.37 19.99 -1.66
C VAL A 114 -5.84 21.38 -1.95
N GLU A 115 -6.16 21.94 -3.12
CA GLU A 115 -5.76 23.31 -3.48
C GLU A 115 -6.33 24.35 -2.49
N VAL A 116 -7.62 24.24 -2.16
CA VAL A 116 -8.26 25.10 -1.16
C VAL A 116 -7.59 24.95 0.22
N TRP A 117 -7.24 23.73 0.62
CA TRP A 117 -6.54 23.47 1.87
C TRP A 117 -5.13 24.07 1.88
N LEU A 118 -4.34 23.90 0.81
CA LEU A 118 -3.00 24.45 0.67
C LEU A 118 -2.99 25.99 0.74
N GLN A 119 -3.95 26.63 0.08
CA GLN A 119 -4.13 28.08 0.13
C GLN A 119 -4.43 28.56 1.57
N THR A 120 -5.31 27.85 2.28
CA THR A 120 -5.66 28.16 3.67
C THR A 120 -4.47 27.93 4.62
N PHE A 121 -3.66 26.90 4.37
CA PHE A 121 -2.48 26.57 5.19
C PHE A 121 -1.37 27.62 5.03
N ASN A 122 -1.06 28.04 3.79
CA ASN A 122 -0.07 29.07 3.51
C ASN A 122 -0.46 30.46 4.04
N GLN A 123 -1.77 30.73 4.22
CA GLN A 123 -2.24 31.95 4.85
C GLN A 123 -2.07 31.96 6.37
N LYS A 124 -2.01 30.78 7.02
CA LYS A 124 -1.92 30.64 8.49
C LYS A 124 -0.50 30.43 9.01
N SER A 125 0.43 30.01 8.16
CA SER A 125 1.85 29.92 8.49
C SER A 125 2.63 30.95 7.66
N PRO A 126 2.86 32.18 8.17
CA PRO A 126 3.80 33.07 7.51
C PRO A 126 5.15 32.36 7.49
N ARG A 127 5.77 32.27 6.31
CA ARG A 127 7.12 31.74 6.12
C ARG A 127 8.02 32.36 7.19
N ARG A 128 8.61 31.52 8.04
CA ARG A 128 9.76 31.94 8.84
C ARG A 128 10.94 31.87 7.88
N ASP A 129 11.23 33.02 7.28
CA ASP A 129 12.47 33.27 6.56
C ASP A 129 13.68 33.13 7.50
#